data_AF-A0A9E0YA77-F1
#
_entry.id   AF-A0A9E0YA77-F1
#
_cell.length_a   1.000
_cell.length_b   1.000
_cell.length_c   1.000
_cell.angle_alpha   90.00
_cell.angle_beta   90.00
_cell.angle_gamma   90.00
#
_symmetry.space_group_name_H-M   'P 1'
#
loop_
_entity.id
_entity.type
_entity.pdbx_description
1 polymer ?
#
loop_
_entity_poly.entity_id
_entity_poly.type
_entity_poly.pdbx_seq_one_letter_code
_entity_poly.pdbx_strand_id
1 'polypeptide(L)'
;MNKFSQSTAVFRSPERFRKSVSLYLRIFAAGLVLMLAGGVVRGQITQAQALASLKTNRDRLIGLYAQQHGYASGAQAWSYLTTSQKGVFLTITDLLGRRTFMTPEYSIVHDFVYQGDEDDQGFGCTMINEPGSSCNDGCYVHPPNYYGPACLWVSGQSCHDFGKCTDSPTVYPRENHDMALNHVTQIYAINGSNNGACGGIDNNRIFFHADDDLIYAIRNTSYPFPEFPFPNWRTSTDPFGPHSPFTQSKETDSGYPRGQSQEWAWDYEASTLARPGVYGIYDPHVVEMDIDYFAIGHPSNPECSYGGVYGRTFYENYWYSRGLGGPAEYNYQPPGGGKQESLRRPSETKRTGAFPNAAR
;
A
#
# COMPACT_ATOMS: atom_id res chain seq x y z
N MET A 1 46.95 -20.15 -83.81
CA MET A 1 47.51 -21.29 -83.05
C MET A 1 47.47 -20.93 -81.57
N ASN A 2 46.69 -21.71 -80.81
CA ASN A 2 46.29 -21.49 -79.41
C ASN A 2 47.40 -21.81 -78.42
N LYS A 3 47.47 -21.07 -77.29
CA LYS A 3 47.79 -21.64 -75.97
C LYS A 3 47.04 -20.89 -74.86
N PHE A 4 46.01 -21.54 -74.35
CA PHE A 4 45.36 -21.22 -73.07
C PHE A 4 46.19 -21.86 -71.93
N SER A 5 46.48 -21.08 -70.88
CA SER A 5 47.10 -21.57 -69.64
C SER A 5 45.99 -21.88 -68.63
N GLN A 6 45.84 -23.15 -68.25
CA GLN A 6 44.91 -23.59 -67.21
C GLN A 6 45.58 -23.47 -65.83
N SER A 7 44.95 -22.74 -64.92
CA SER A 7 45.33 -22.66 -63.50
C SER A 7 44.49 -23.67 -62.71
N THR A 8 45.14 -24.72 -62.19
CA THR A 8 44.53 -25.71 -61.31
C THR A 8 44.37 -25.17 -59.89
N ALA A 9 43.12 -24.95 -59.46
CA ALA A 9 42.78 -24.66 -58.07
C ALA A 9 42.78 -25.96 -57.24
N VAL A 10 43.61 -26.00 -56.19
CA VAL A 10 43.70 -27.11 -55.24
C VAL A 10 42.55 -27.00 -54.23
N PHE A 11 41.53 -27.87 -54.37
CA PHE A 11 40.48 -28.03 -53.36
C PHE A 11 41.05 -28.69 -52.10
N ARG A 12 41.12 -27.93 -51.00
CA ARG A 12 41.45 -28.46 -49.67
C ARG A 12 40.25 -29.20 -49.09
N SER A 13 40.52 -30.31 -48.41
CA SER A 13 39.54 -31.33 -48.02
C SER A 13 38.47 -30.84 -47.00
N PRO A 14 37.27 -31.46 -46.98
CA PRO A 14 36.12 -30.99 -46.20
C PRO A 14 36.21 -31.25 -44.68
N GLU A 15 37.26 -31.92 -44.19
CA GLU A 15 37.29 -32.43 -42.81
C GLU A 15 37.58 -31.36 -41.75
N ARG A 16 38.18 -30.22 -42.13
CA ARG A 16 38.43 -29.13 -41.17
C ARG A 16 37.20 -28.27 -40.87
N PHE A 17 36.16 -28.33 -41.71
CA PHE A 17 34.94 -27.54 -41.51
C PHE A 17 34.02 -28.17 -40.44
N ARG A 18 33.96 -29.51 -40.36
CA ARG A 18 33.10 -30.22 -39.40
C ARG A 18 33.55 -30.09 -37.94
N LYS A 19 34.86 -30.01 -37.67
CA LYS A 19 35.37 -29.89 -36.29
C LYS A 19 35.15 -28.49 -35.69
N SER A 20 35.15 -27.45 -36.53
CA SER A 20 34.95 -26.07 -36.08
C SER A 20 33.49 -25.80 -35.70
N VAL A 21 32.53 -26.28 -36.52
CA VAL A 21 31.08 -26.10 -36.24
C VAL A 21 30.63 -26.81 -34.95
N SER A 22 31.22 -27.97 -34.62
CA SER A 22 30.87 -28.69 -33.39
C SER A 22 31.39 -28.02 -32.11
N LEU A 23 32.46 -27.23 -32.17
CA LEU A 23 32.99 -26.52 -31.01
C LEU A 23 32.16 -25.26 -30.73
N TYR A 24 31.79 -24.51 -31.78
CA TYR A 24 30.93 -23.33 -31.64
C TYR A 24 29.52 -23.69 -31.14
N LEU A 25 28.92 -24.81 -31.61
CA LEU A 25 27.60 -25.23 -31.10
C LEU A 25 27.62 -25.60 -29.60
N ARG A 26 28.74 -26.17 -29.11
CA ARG A 26 28.87 -26.54 -27.69
C ARG A 26 29.14 -25.32 -26.81
N ILE A 27 29.88 -24.33 -27.29
CA ILE A 27 30.11 -23.06 -26.58
C ILE A 27 28.81 -22.23 -26.57
N PHE A 28 28.06 -22.18 -27.67
CA PHE A 28 26.77 -21.50 -27.71
C PHE A 28 25.72 -22.17 -26.82
N ALA A 29 25.65 -23.50 -26.81
CA ALA A 29 24.74 -24.24 -25.92
C ALA A 29 25.12 -24.07 -24.43
N ALA A 30 26.41 -24.06 -24.09
CA ALA A 30 26.86 -23.81 -22.71
C ALA A 30 26.60 -22.36 -22.27
N GLY A 31 26.79 -21.38 -23.17
CA GLY A 31 26.45 -19.97 -22.92
C GLY A 31 24.95 -19.72 -22.77
N LEU A 32 24.11 -20.40 -23.55
CA LEU A 32 22.65 -20.30 -23.46
C LEU A 32 22.12 -20.94 -22.16
N VAL A 33 22.71 -22.06 -21.71
CA VAL A 33 22.33 -22.70 -20.44
C VAL A 33 22.77 -21.86 -19.23
N LEU A 34 23.90 -21.15 -19.31
CA LEU A 34 24.33 -20.22 -18.25
C LEU A 34 23.51 -18.92 -18.22
N MET A 35 23.06 -18.41 -19.37
CA MET A 35 22.14 -17.25 -19.40
C MET A 35 20.70 -17.60 -18.97
N LEU A 36 20.27 -18.85 -19.13
CA LEU A 36 18.97 -19.33 -18.63
C LEU A 36 19.01 -19.75 -17.14
N ALA A 37 20.20 -19.91 -16.56
CA ALA A 37 20.40 -20.20 -15.15
C ALA A 37 20.71 -18.96 -14.29
N GLY A 38 20.69 -17.76 -14.89
CA GLY A 38 20.47 -16.50 -14.17
C GLY A 38 19.04 -16.46 -13.63
N GLY A 39 18.70 -17.44 -12.80
CA GLY A 39 17.45 -17.46 -12.06
C GLY A 39 17.42 -16.18 -11.26
N VAL A 40 16.48 -15.31 -11.61
CA VAL A 40 16.11 -14.16 -10.80
C VAL A 40 15.90 -14.71 -9.40
N VAL A 41 16.84 -14.45 -8.50
CA VAL A 41 16.66 -14.70 -7.07
C VAL A 41 15.64 -13.66 -6.64
N ARG A 42 14.37 -13.92 -6.90
CA ARG A 42 13.27 -13.13 -6.37
C ARG A 42 13.42 -13.24 -4.85
N GLY A 43 13.79 -12.15 -4.20
CA GLY A 43 13.94 -12.10 -2.75
C GLY A 43 12.58 -12.40 -2.11
N GLN A 44 12.30 -13.67 -1.84
CA GLN A 44 11.13 -14.04 -1.07
C GLN A 44 11.36 -13.50 0.34
N ILE A 45 10.52 -12.55 0.79
CA ILE A 45 10.50 -12.18 2.20
C ILE A 45 10.18 -13.47 2.97
N THR A 46 11.11 -13.89 3.83
CA THR A 46 10.84 -14.99 4.73
C THR A 46 9.74 -14.57 5.73
N GLN A 47 8.89 -15.50 6.16
CA GLN A 47 7.87 -15.21 7.18
C GLN A 47 8.46 -14.51 8.42
N ALA A 48 9.71 -14.83 8.80
CA ALA A 48 10.43 -14.18 9.88
C ALA A 48 10.76 -12.70 9.61
N GLN A 49 11.20 -12.36 8.40
CA GLN A 49 11.45 -10.96 8.00
C GLN A 49 10.18 -10.13 8.01
N ALA A 50 9.05 -10.69 7.56
CA ALA A 50 7.78 -9.99 7.61
C ALA A 50 7.19 -9.88 9.02
N LEU A 51 7.41 -10.88 9.88
CA LEU A 51 7.01 -10.78 11.28
C LEU A 51 7.80 -9.68 11.99
N ALA A 52 9.11 -9.64 11.74
CA ALA A 52 9.98 -8.58 12.22
C ALA A 52 9.53 -7.21 11.69
N SER A 53 9.09 -7.12 10.42
CA SER A 53 8.59 -5.87 9.84
C SER A 53 7.25 -5.43 10.46
N LEU A 54 6.30 -6.34 10.75
CA LEU A 54 5.04 -5.96 11.37
C LEU A 54 5.25 -5.29 12.73
N LYS A 55 6.02 -5.94 13.63
CA LYS A 55 6.29 -5.35 14.95
C LYS A 55 7.07 -4.05 14.82
N THR A 56 8.11 -4.02 13.99
CA THR A 56 8.94 -2.82 13.79
C THR A 56 8.11 -1.65 13.26
N ASN A 57 7.22 -1.89 12.31
CA ASN A 57 6.32 -0.85 11.80
C ASN A 57 5.31 -0.41 12.84
N ARG A 58 4.70 -1.32 13.61
CA ARG A 58 3.79 -0.93 14.70
C ARG A 58 4.52 -0.07 15.75
N ASP A 59 5.74 -0.45 16.14
CA ASP A 59 6.58 0.32 17.06
C ASP A 59 6.88 1.73 16.51
N ARG A 60 7.27 1.81 15.23
CA ARG A 60 7.54 3.07 14.52
C ARG A 60 6.28 3.96 14.49
N LEU A 61 5.17 3.41 14.02
CA LEU A 61 3.92 4.15 13.81
C LEU A 61 3.31 4.66 15.11
N ILE A 62 3.30 3.84 16.18
CA ILE A 62 2.81 4.31 17.47
C ILE A 62 3.76 5.33 18.11
N GLY A 63 5.06 5.24 17.83
CA GLY A 63 6.05 6.24 18.24
C GLY A 63 5.81 7.60 17.56
N LEU A 64 5.58 7.59 16.25
CA LEU A 64 5.24 8.81 15.49
C LEU A 64 3.90 9.40 15.94
N TYR A 65 2.89 8.55 16.13
CA TYR A 65 1.60 8.94 16.70
C TYR A 65 1.77 9.57 18.09
N ALA A 66 2.64 9.01 18.93
CA ALA A 66 2.94 9.56 20.24
C ALA A 66 3.51 10.98 20.15
N GLN A 67 4.51 11.18 19.28
CA GLN A 67 5.15 12.47 19.06
C GLN A 67 4.14 13.52 18.58
N GLN A 68 3.31 13.17 17.59
CA GLN A 68 2.33 14.07 17.00
C GLN A 68 1.26 14.53 18.01
N HIS A 69 0.87 13.64 18.93
CA HIS A 69 -0.18 13.90 19.91
C HIS A 69 0.36 14.33 21.29
N GLY A 70 1.64 14.66 21.39
CA GLY A 70 2.24 15.20 22.61
C GLY A 70 2.41 14.18 23.76
N TYR A 71 2.40 12.88 23.44
CA TYR A 71 2.74 11.84 24.40
C TYR A 71 4.26 11.66 24.52
N ALA A 72 4.76 11.34 25.70
CA ALA A 72 6.18 11.15 25.96
C ALA A 72 6.77 9.89 25.30
N SER A 73 5.93 8.91 24.95
CA SER A 73 6.37 7.67 24.30
C SER A 73 5.21 6.95 23.61
N GLY A 74 5.55 6.04 22.70
CA GLY A 74 4.59 5.08 22.10
C GLY A 74 3.84 4.26 23.16
N ALA A 75 4.50 3.90 24.25
CA ALA A 75 3.88 3.20 25.38
C ALA A 75 2.82 4.04 26.10
N GLN A 76 3.11 5.33 26.33
CA GLN A 76 2.11 6.23 26.89
C GLN A 76 0.94 6.35 25.91
N ALA A 77 1.16 6.69 24.64
CA ALA A 77 0.09 6.81 23.65
C ALA A 77 -0.79 5.55 23.60
N TRP A 78 -0.17 4.36 23.55
CA TRP A 78 -0.86 3.08 23.59
C TRP A 78 -1.72 2.89 24.83
N SER A 79 -1.24 3.31 26.01
CA SER A 79 -2.02 3.22 27.24
C SER A 79 -3.29 4.09 27.24
N TYR A 80 -3.27 5.22 26.51
CA TYR A 80 -4.42 6.12 26.35
C TYR A 80 -5.43 5.64 25.30
N LEU A 81 -5.04 4.75 24.37
CA LEU A 81 -5.97 4.15 23.42
C LEU A 81 -6.96 3.22 24.13
N THR A 82 -8.24 3.36 23.77
CA THR A 82 -9.32 2.46 24.21
C THR A 82 -9.15 1.07 23.61
N THR A 83 -9.87 0.09 24.15
CA THR A 83 -9.89 -1.28 23.61
C THR A 83 -10.29 -1.31 22.13
N SER A 84 -11.30 -0.53 21.74
CA SER A 84 -11.74 -0.40 20.33
C SER A 84 -10.65 0.18 19.44
N GLN A 85 -10.00 1.27 19.86
CA GLN A 85 -8.91 1.89 19.10
C GLN A 85 -7.72 0.92 18.93
N LYS A 86 -7.35 0.20 20.00
CA LYS A 86 -6.32 -0.85 19.94
C LYS A 86 -6.71 -1.95 18.95
N GLY A 87 -7.96 -2.40 18.98
CA GLY A 87 -8.48 -3.39 18.03
C GLY A 87 -8.32 -2.92 16.58
N VAL A 88 -8.80 -1.72 16.28
CA VAL A 88 -8.72 -1.11 14.93
C VAL A 88 -7.26 -1.03 14.46
N PHE A 89 -6.37 -0.47 15.29
CA PHE A 89 -4.96 -0.37 14.98
C PHE A 89 -4.36 -1.75 14.68
N LEU A 90 -4.61 -2.75 15.53
CA LEU A 90 -4.02 -4.08 15.36
C LEU A 90 -4.52 -4.79 14.12
N THR A 91 -5.82 -4.76 13.87
CA THR A 91 -6.42 -5.44 12.71
C THR A 91 -5.97 -4.80 11.40
N ILE A 92 -5.98 -3.47 11.30
CA ILE A 92 -5.59 -2.78 10.05
C ILE A 92 -4.09 -2.89 9.80
N THR A 93 -3.26 -2.76 10.84
CA THR A 93 -1.80 -2.96 10.68
C THR A 93 -1.45 -4.41 10.36
N ASP A 94 -2.22 -5.42 10.82
CA ASP A 94 -2.04 -6.79 10.34
C ASP A 94 -2.40 -6.92 8.85
N LEU A 95 -3.52 -6.33 8.44
CA LEU A 95 -3.97 -6.36 7.05
C LEU A 95 -2.90 -5.76 6.11
N LEU A 96 -2.38 -4.58 6.44
CA LEU A 96 -1.35 -3.90 5.66
C LEU A 96 0.05 -4.55 5.84
N GLY A 97 0.35 -5.11 7.00
CA GLY A 97 1.69 -5.57 7.35
C GLY A 97 1.96 -7.04 7.08
N ARG A 98 0.92 -7.86 6.91
CA ARG A 98 1.03 -9.32 6.70
C ARG A 98 0.16 -9.87 5.59
N ARG A 99 -0.95 -9.21 5.26
CA ARG A 99 -1.90 -9.70 4.26
C ARG A 99 -1.73 -9.04 2.91
N THR A 100 -1.25 -7.79 2.93
CA THR A 100 -1.15 -6.95 1.75
C THR A 100 0.30 -6.64 1.45
N PHE A 101 0.76 -7.12 0.31
CA PHE A 101 2.11 -6.89 -0.19
C PHE A 101 2.05 -6.10 -1.49
N MET A 102 3.07 -5.30 -1.74
CA MET A 102 3.26 -4.61 -3.00
C MET A 102 4.01 -5.53 -3.96
N THR A 103 3.55 -5.61 -5.20
CA THR A 103 4.25 -6.43 -6.21
C THR A 103 5.59 -5.79 -6.57
N PRO A 104 6.66 -6.59 -6.70
CA PRO A 104 8.01 -6.11 -6.96
C PRO A 104 8.16 -5.56 -8.38
N GLU A 105 7.17 -5.77 -9.25
CA GLU A 105 7.28 -5.46 -10.67
C GLU A 105 7.26 -3.95 -10.94
N TYR A 106 6.86 -3.12 -9.96
CA TYR A 106 6.82 -1.66 -10.11
C TYR A 106 7.20 -0.95 -8.79
N SER A 107 8.44 -0.47 -8.64
CA SER A 107 8.61 0.86 -8.01
C SER A 107 8.54 1.86 -9.15
N ILE A 108 7.59 2.78 -9.09
CA ILE A 108 7.61 3.90 -10.00
C ILE A 108 8.48 4.96 -9.34
N VAL A 109 9.72 5.06 -9.78
CA VAL A 109 10.48 6.27 -9.51
C VAL A 109 10.01 7.26 -10.55
N HIS A 110 9.09 8.13 -10.14
CA HIS A 110 8.72 9.25 -10.98
C HIS A 110 9.93 10.17 -11.07
N ASP A 111 10.41 10.41 -12.29
CA ASP A 111 11.38 11.44 -12.59
C ASP A 111 10.61 12.59 -13.23
N PHE A 112 9.85 13.30 -12.40
CA PHE A 112 9.14 14.50 -12.80
C PHE A 112 10.18 15.58 -13.12
N VAL A 113 10.12 16.12 -14.33
CA VAL A 113 10.97 17.22 -14.78
C VAL A 113 10.10 18.40 -15.13
N TYR A 114 10.38 19.56 -14.52
CA TYR A 114 9.59 20.77 -14.74
C TYR A 114 9.82 21.26 -16.16
N GLN A 115 8.75 21.39 -16.94
CA GLN A 115 8.84 21.84 -18.34
C GLN A 115 8.65 23.35 -18.48
N GLY A 116 8.11 24.00 -17.44
CA GLY A 116 7.66 25.38 -17.53
C GLY A 116 6.38 25.51 -18.36
N ASP A 117 5.60 26.54 -18.07
CA ASP A 117 4.41 26.91 -18.84
C ASP A 117 4.35 28.43 -19.00
N GLU A 118 3.78 28.91 -20.10
CA GLU A 118 3.56 30.32 -20.39
C GLU A 118 2.71 30.98 -19.29
N ASP A 119 1.72 30.26 -18.75
CA ASP A 119 0.88 30.75 -17.65
C ASP A 119 1.69 30.99 -16.36
N ASP A 120 2.62 30.09 -16.04
CA ASP A 120 3.47 30.22 -14.84
C ASP A 120 4.48 31.38 -14.98
N GLN A 121 4.82 31.77 -16.21
CA GLN A 121 5.60 32.99 -16.49
C GLN A 121 4.75 34.24 -16.29
N GLY A 122 3.47 34.21 -16.67
CA GLY A 122 2.54 35.33 -16.49
C GLY A 122 2.25 35.65 -15.02
N PHE A 123 2.18 34.63 -14.15
CA PHE A 123 1.81 34.79 -12.74
C PHE A 123 3.00 34.70 -11.75
N GLY A 124 4.22 34.49 -12.25
CA GLY A 124 5.46 34.56 -11.45
C GLY A 124 5.85 33.28 -10.71
N CYS A 125 5.17 32.15 -10.93
CA CYS A 125 5.53 30.87 -10.32
C CYS A 125 6.79 30.25 -10.95
N THR A 126 7.08 30.56 -12.22
CA THR A 126 8.33 30.13 -12.90
C THR A 126 9.60 30.72 -12.30
N MET A 127 9.56 31.85 -11.59
CA MET A 127 10.78 32.35 -10.92
C MET A 127 11.18 31.46 -9.74
N ILE A 128 10.29 30.58 -9.30
CA ILE A 128 10.49 29.67 -8.17
C ILE A 128 10.77 28.24 -8.66
N ASN A 129 10.27 27.87 -9.85
CA ASN A 129 10.57 26.59 -10.49
C ASN A 129 11.61 26.79 -11.61
N GLU A 130 12.81 26.22 -11.48
CA GLU A 130 13.80 26.27 -12.56
C GLU A 130 13.45 25.27 -13.68
N PRO A 131 13.30 25.67 -14.95
CA PRO A 131 13.07 24.72 -16.05
C PRO A 131 14.13 23.63 -16.10
N GLY A 132 13.70 22.37 -16.21
CA GLY A 132 14.58 21.20 -16.16
C GLY A 132 14.94 20.73 -14.74
N SER A 133 14.49 21.41 -13.68
CA SER A 133 14.64 20.90 -12.32
C SER A 133 13.78 19.66 -12.10
N SER A 134 14.21 18.81 -11.16
CA SER A 134 13.34 17.75 -10.66
C SER A 134 12.13 18.37 -9.95
N CYS A 135 10.95 17.82 -10.21
CA CYS A 135 9.73 18.09 -9.45
C CYS A 135 9.37 16.96 -8.49
N ASN A 136 10.26 16.01 -8.23
CA ASN A 136 9.91 14.82 -7.44
C ASN A 136 9.42 15.20 -6.04
N ASP A 137 10.02 16.23 -5.44
CA ASP A 137 9.62 16.76 -4.14
C ASP A 137 8.42 17.72 -4.21
N GLY A 138 7.95 18.06 -5.42
CA GLY A 138 6.90 19.02 -5.69
C GLY A 138 7.31 20.16 -6.61
N CYS A 139 6.33 21.02 -6.91
CA CYS A 139 6.54 22.27 -7.64
C CYS A 139 5.47 23.29 -7.24
N TYR A 140 5.71 24.56 -7.59
CA TYR A 140 4.72 25.61 -7.45
C TYR A 140 3.79 25.66 -8.68
N VAL A 141 2.49 25.55 -8.47
CA VAL A 141 1.48 25.70 -9.53
C VAL A 141 0.57 26.89 -9.25
N HIS A 142 0.04 27.48 -10.32
CA HIS A 142 -1.01 28.49 -10.21
C HIS A 142 -2.38 27.79 -10.02
N PRO A 143 -3.17 28.12 -8.97
CA PRO A 143 -4.43 27.45 -8.73
C PRO A 143 -5.43 27.69 -9.86
N PRO A 144 -6.09 26.63 -10.40
CA PRO A 144 -7.11 26.82 -11.42
C PRO A 144 -8.24 27.71 -10.89
N ASN A 145 -8.61 28.72 -11.68
CA ASN A 145 -9.65 29.72 -11.38
C ASN A 145 -9.27 30.82 -10.35
N TYR A 146 -8.00 31.00 -10.00
CA TYR A 146 -7.56 32.10 -9.14
C TYR A 146 -6.88 33.22 -9.93
N TYR A 147 -7.52 34.37 -10.15
CA TYR A 147 -6.97 35.44 -11.01
C TYR A 147 -5.89 36.34 -10.36
N GLY A 148 -5.19 35.88 -9.32
CA GLY A 148 -4.15 36.64 -8.61
C GLY A 148 -2.77 35.98 -8.65
N PRO A 149 -1.71 36.69 -8.19
CA PRO A 149 -0.37 36.13 -8.04
C PRO A 149 -0.32 35.22 -6.81
N ALA A 150 -0.80 33.98 -6.94
CA ALA A 150 -0.66 32.96 -5.92
C ALA A 150 -0.02 31.71 -6.54
N CYS A 151 1.02 31.21 -5.87
CA CYS A 151 1.66 29.96 -6.21
C CYS A 151 1.42 28.98 -5.06
N LEU A 152 0.88 27.82 -5.37
CA LEU A 152 0.64 26.74 -4.42
C LEU A 152 1.71 25.67 -4.62
N TRP A 153 2.40 25.29 -3.54
CA TRP A 153 3.27 24.11 -3.58
C TRP A 153 2.40 22.85 -3.59
N VAL A 154 2.61 21.97 -4.56
CA VAL A 154 1.92 20.69 -4.70
C VAL A 154 2.94 19.56 -4.93
N SER A 155 2.51 18.30 -4.77
CA SER A 155 3.37 17.12 -4.98
C SER A 155 3.87 17.03 -6.42
N GLY A 156 4.93 16.25 -6.65
CA GLY A 156 5.44 16.02 -8.02
C GLY A 156 4.37 15.43 -8.94
N GLN A 157 3.57 14.49 -8.42
CA GLN A 157 2.43 13.92 -9.15
C GLN A 157 1.39 14.99 -9.50
N SER A 158 1.03 15.85 -8.56
CA SER A 158 0.12 16.97 -8.84
C SER A 158 0.69 17.89 -9.93
N CYS A 159 1.98 18.19 -9.87
CA CYS A 159 2.63 18.99 -10.90
C CYS A 159 2.57 18.36 -12.28
N HIS A 160 2.68 17.04 -12.36
CA HIS A 160 2.46 16.31 -13.59
C HIS A 160 1.01 16.40 -14.06
N ASP A 161 0.05 16.20 -13.16
CA ASP A 161 -1.39 16.26 -13.45
C ASP A 161 -1.82 17.67 -13.94
N PHE A 162 -1.17 18.72 -13.43
CA PHE A 162 -1.34 20.11 -13.90
C PHE A 162 -0.62 20.42 -15.23
N GLY A 163 0.04 19.43 -15.84
CA GLY A 163 0.80 19.58 -17.08
C GLY A 163 2.11 20.37 -16.91
N LYS A 164 2.56 20.59 -15.68
CA LYS A 164 3.74 21.43 -15.37
C LYS A 164 5.03 20.64 -15.35
N CYS A 165 4.95 19.37 -14.97
CA CYS A 165 6.07 18.45 -15.06
C CYS A 165 5.75 17.34 -16.06
N THR A 166 6.75 16.97 -16.86
CA THR A 166 6.68 15.69 -17.54
C THR A 166 7.11 14.62 -16.58
N ASP A 167 6.29 13.59 -16.43
CA ASP A 167 6.70 12.35 -15.83
C ASP A 167 7.50 11.54 -16.86
N SER A 168 8.73 11.19 -16.49
CA SER A 168 9.45 10.10 -17.12
C SER A 168 9.50 8.97 -16.09
N PRO A 169 8.41 8.21 -15.91
CA PRO A 169 8.36 7.21 -14.86
C PRO A 169 9.40 6.15 -15.17
N THR A 170 10.44 6.09 -14.34
CA THR A 170 11.45 5.06 -14.46
C THR A 170 10.98 3.88 -13.64
N VAL A 171 10.46 2.87 -14.34
CA VAL A 171 10.10 1.59 -13.71
C VAL A 171 11.39 0.89 -13.35
N TYR A 172 11.78 0.96 -12.08
CA TYR A 172 12.82 0.11 -11.54
C TYR A 172 12.17 -1.19 -11.04
N PRO A 173 12.67 -2.37 -11.46
CA PRO A 173 12.25 -3.60 -10.84
C PRO A 173 12.67 -3.56 -9.37
N ARG A 174 11.72 -3.61 -8.43
CA ARG A 174 12.07 -3.86 -7.04
C ARG A 174 12.51 -5.31 -6.95
N GLU A 175 13.63 -5.55 -6.28
CA GLU A 175 14.06 -6.92 -5.97
C GLU A 175 13.35 -7.48 -4.72
N ASN A 176 12.62 -6.61 -4.00
CA ASN A 176 12.04 -6.90 -2.70
C ASN A 176 10.51 -6.75 -2.76
N HIS A 177 9.80 -7.74 -2.23
CA HIS A 177 8.40 -7.53 -1.86
C HIS A 177 8.38 -6.60 -0.65
N ASP A 178 7.62 -5.51 -0.71
CA ASP A 178 7.36 -4.67 0.47
C ASP A 178 5.96 -4.95 1.00
N MET A 179 5.79 -4.86 2.32
CA MET A 179 4.45 -4.90 2.91
C MET A 179 3.85 -3.50 2.82
N ALA A 180 2.54 -3.39 2.55
CA ALA A 180 1.88 -2.08 2.45
C ALA A 180 2.14 -1.22 3.71
N LEU A 181 2.24 -1.86 4.88
CA LEU A 181 2.54 -1.16 6.14
C LEU A 181 3.93 -0.47 6.17
N ASN A 182 4.91 -0.94 5.38
CA ASN A 182 6.21 -0.27 5.26
C ASN A 182 6.06 1.16 4.73
N HIS A 183 5.04 1.36 3.89
CA HIS A 183 4.73 2.58 3.16
C HIS A 183 3.69 3.46 3.85
N VAL A 184 3.29 3.10 5.07
CA VAL A 184 2.53 3.99 5.94
C VAL A 184 3.53 4.82 6.73
N THR A 185 3.62 6.13 6.49
CA THR A 185 4.66 6.96 7.12
C THR A 185 4.16 7.63 8.41
N GLN A 186 2.86 7.86 8.55
CA GLN A 186 2.27 8.56 9.69
C GLN A 186 0.84 8.08 9.96
N ILE A 187 0.40 8.09 11.23
CA ILE A 187 -1.01 7.92 11.61
C ILE A 187 -1.52 9.24 12.14
N TYR A 188 -2.55 9.81 11.52
CA TYR A 188 -3.20 11.02 12.02
C TYR A 188 -4.16 10.71 13.17
N ALA A 189 -5.00 9.68 13.00
CA ALA A 189 -6.03 9.32 13.97
C ALA A 189 -6.30 7.82 14.00
N ILE A 190 -6.61 7.33 15.20
CA ILE A 190 -7.14 5.98 15.44
C ILE A 190 -8.50 6.17 16.09
N ASN A 191 -9.57 5.95 15.34
CA ASN A 191 -10.92 6.12 15.83
C ASN A 191 -11.48 4.76 16.25
N GLY A 192 -12.04 4.70 17.45
CA GLY A 192 -12.75 3.53 17.94
C GLY A 192 -14.07 3.98 18.58
N SER A 193 -15.01 3.06 18.73
CA SER A 193 -16.24 3.37 19.44
C SER A 193 -16.05 3.36 20.97
N ASN A 194 -16.47 4.45 21.62
CA ASN A 194 -16.52 4.58 23.09
C ASN A 194 -17.79 3.97 23.71
N ASN A 195 -18.82 3.69 22.91
CA ASN A 195 -20.10 3.14 23.37
C ASN A 195 -20.34 1.68 22.91
N GLY A 196 -19.31 1.03 22.37
CA GLY A 196 -19.41 -0.34 21.84
C GLY A 196 -20.18 -0.45 20.52
N ALA A 197 -20.42 0.66 19.82
CA ALA A 197 -20.99 0.65 18.49
C ALA A 197 -20.11 -0.16 17.53
N CYS A 198 -20.76 -1.09 16.84
CA CYS A 198 -20.09 -1.98 15.89
C CYS A 198 -19.80 -1.33 14.55
N GLY A 199 -20.31 -0.13 14.29
CA GLY A 199 -20.11 0.64 13.07
C GLY A 199 -20.45 2.13 13.30
N GLY A 200 -20.78 2.82 12.22
CA GLY A 200 -21.12 4.24 12.21
C GLY A 200 -20.09 5.06 11.44
N ILE A 201 -20.51 6.24 10.96
CA ILE A 201 -19.83 7.00 9.90
C ILE A 201 -18.38 7.41 10.21
N ASP A 202 -17.99 7.57 11.48
CA ASP A 202 -16.63 7.99 11.86
C ASP A 202 -15.96 7.03 12.86
N ASN A 203 -16.63 5.95 13.22
CA ASN A 203 -16.13 4.99 14.20
C ASN A 203 -15.25 3.92 13.54
N ASN A 204 -14.36 3.34 14.34
CA ASN A 204 -13.63 2.10 14.06
C ASN A 204 -12.75 2.11 12.79
N ARG A 205 -12.03 3.21 12.57
CA ARG A 205 -11.18 3.45 11.39
C ARG A 205 -9.86 4.09 11.77
N ILE A 206 -8.89 4.01 10.88
CA ILE A 206 -7.61 4.69 10.99
C ILE A 206 -7.45 5.68 9.85
N PHE A 207 -6.84 6.82 10.13
CA PHE A 207 -6.39 7.78 9.12
C PHE A 207 -4.87 7.80 9.13
N PHE A 208 -4.25 7.56 7.99
CA PHE A 208 -2.81 7.51 7.87
C PHE A 208 -2.33 8.15 6.57
N HIS A 209 -1.08 8.62 6.58
CA HIS A 209 -0.38 9.05 5.37
C HIS A 209 0.22 7.82 4.69
N ALA A 210 -0.14 7.60 3.44
CA ALA A 210 0.53 6.67 2.54
C ALA A 210 1.64 7.42 1.79
N ASP A 211 2.83 6.85 1.66
CA ASP A 211 3.79 7.43 0.70
C ASP A 211 3.33 7.24 -0.75
N ASP A 212 4.06 7.85 -1.68
CA ASP A 212 3.76 7.88 -3.11
C ASP A 212 3.53 6.49 -3.69
N ASP A 213 4.32 5.50 -3.26
CA ASP A 213 4.19 4.14 -3.76
C ASP A 213 2.90 3.47 -3.30
N LEU A 214 2.56 3.60 -2.01
CA LEU A 214 1.34 3.01 -1.47
C LEU A 214 0.09 3.73 -1.96
N ILE A 215 0.09 5.07 -2.01
CA ILE A 215 -1.08 5.80 -2.51
C ILE A 215 -1.30 5.51 -3.99
N TYR A 216 -0.23 5.46 -4.79
CA TYR A 216 -0.32 5.01 -6.18
C TYR A 216 -0.89 3.59 -6.26
N ALA A 217 -0.37 2.68 -5.43
CA ALA A 217 -0.82 1.29 -5.44
C ALA A 217 -2.30 1.14 -5.11
N ILE A 218 -2.78 1.86 -4.09
CA ILE A 218 -4.19 1.89 -3.69
C ILE A 218 -5.04 2.49 -4.82
N ARG A 219 -4.72 3.69 -5.32
CA ARG A 219 -5.53 4.35 -6.36
C ARG A 219 -5.68 3.51 -7.63
N ASN A 220 -4.62 2.79 -7.98
CA ASN A 220 -4.53 2.03 -9.23
C ASN A 220 -4.93 0.55 -9.10
N THR A 221 -5.57 0.10 -8.01
CA THR A 221 -6.08 -1.28 -7.97
C THR A 221 -7.25 -1.46 -8.94
N SER A 222 -7.08 -2.27 -9.99
CA SER A 222 -8.15 -2.63 -10.92
C SER A 222 -8.10 -4.12 -11.31
N TYR A 223 -8.46 -5.04 -10.42
CA TYR A 223 -8.66 -6.44 -10.82
C TYR A 223 -9.48 -6.55 -12.13
N PRO A 224 -9.06 -7.30 -13.17
CA PRO A 224 -8.24 -8.51 -13.10
C PRO A 224 -6.83 -8.43 -13.73
N PHE A 225 -6.29 -7.26 -14.09
CA PHE A 225 -5.00 -7.24 -14.80
C PHE A 225 -3.84 -7.66 -13.88
N PRO A 226 -2.96 -8.59 -14.30
CA PRO A 226 -1.90 -9.15 -13.45
C PRO A 226 -0.78 -8.16 -13.10
N GLU A 227 -0.78 -6.97 -13.69
CA GLU A 227 0.25 -5.94 -13.54
C GLU A 227 0.00 -5.00 -12.34
N PHE A 228 -1.05 -5.23 -11.53
CA PHE A 228 -1.36 -4.28 -10.47
C PHE A 228 -0.44 -4.38 -9.25
N PRO A 229 -0.10 -3.22 -8.66
CA PRO A 229 0.79 -3.13 -7.50
C PRO A 229 0.20 -3.72 -6.21
N PHE A 230 -1.10 -4.00 -6.16
CA PHE A 230 -1.82 -4.43 -4.95
C PHE A 230 -2.69 -5.69 -5.19
N PRO A 231 -2.14 -6.90 -5.05
CA PRO A 231 -2.88 -8.13 -5.29
C PRO A 231 -3.99 -8.35 -4.26
N ASN A 232 -5.12 -8.92 -4.70
CA ASN A 232 -6.32 -9.15 -3.89
C ASN A 232 -7.02 -7.87 -3.41
N TRP A 233 -6.81 -6.76 -4.11
CA TRP A 233 -7.58 -5.53 -3.96
C TRP A 233 -8.33 -5.22 -5.25
N ARG A 234 -9.44 -4.51 -5.11
CA ARG A 234 -10.29 -4.08 -6.21
C ARG A 234 -10.98 -2.77 -5.89
N THR A 235 -11.59 -2.17 -6.91
CA THR A 235 -12.56 -1.10 -6.71
C THR A 235 -13.64 -1.54 -5.74
N SER A 236 -13.99 -0.65 -4.79
CA SER A 236 -15.03 -0.96 -3.82
C SER A 236 -16.37 -1.20 -4.53
N THR A 237 -17.11 -2.18 -4.01
CA THR A 237 -18.50 -2.46 -4.43
C THR A 237 -19.50 -1.91 -3.42
N ASP A 238 -19.04 -1.07 -2.49
CA ASP A 238 -19.89 -0.37 -1.57
C ASP A 238 -20.89 0.52 -2.33
N PRO A 239 -22.21 0.27 -2.20
CA PRO A 239 -23.22 1.04 -2.91
C PRO A 239 -23.29 2.51 -2.45
N PHE A 240 -22.73 2.85 -1.29
CA PHE A 240 -22.65 4.22 -0.79
C PHE A 240 -21.44 4.98 -1.32
N GLY A 241 -20.52 4.28 -2.00
CA GLY A 241 -19.33 4.86 -2.57
C GLY A 241 -18.36 5.39 -1.50
N PRO A 242 -17.46 6.30 -1.90
CA PRO A 242 -16.46 6.83 -1.00
C PRO A 242 -17.03 7.68 0.13
N HIS A 243 -16.42 7.65 1.30
CA HIS A 243 -16.78 8.54 2.39
C HIS A 243 -16.34 9.98 2.08
N SER A 244 -17.25 10.95 2.15
CA SER A 244 -16.91 12.36 2.00
C SER A 244 -15.78 12.77 2.98
N PRO A 245 -14.75 13.53 2.52
CA PRO A 245 -14.62 14.18 1.21
C PRO A 245 -13.83 13.37 0.16
N PHE A 246 -13.56 12.08 0.41
CA PHE A 246 -12.84 11.24 -0.52
C PHE A 246 -13.67 10.99 -1.79
N THR A 247 -12.98 10.79 -2.90
CA THR A 247 -13.56 10.63 -4.25
C THR A 247 -13.36 9.21 -4.79
N GLN A 248 -12.59 8.38 -4.09
CA GLN A 248 -12.29 7.01 -4.42
C GLN A 248 -12.33 6.10 -3.20
N SER A 249 -12.68 4.84 -3.43
CA SER A 249 -12.57 3.79 -2.43
C SER A 249 -12.19 2.45 -3.05
N LYS A 250 -11.31 1.73 -2.37
CA LYS A 250 -10.93 0.34 -2.70
C LYS A 250 -11.33 -0.61 -1.61
N GLU A 251 -11.41 -1.89 -1.95
CA GLU A 251 -11.57 -2.94 -0.95
C GLU A 251 -10.77 -4.19 -1.28
N THR A 252 -10.45 -4.97 -0.26
CA THR A 252 -9.87 -6.30 -0.47
C THR A 252 -10.90 -7.21 -1.15
N ASP A 253 -10.51 -7.90 -2.22
CA ASP A 253 -11.37 -8.80 -3.02
C ASP A 253 -11.76 -10.11 -2.31
N SER A 254 -11.35 -10.24 -1.06
CA SER A 254 -11.32 -11.52 -0.39
C SER A 254 -12.72 -12.04 0.00
N GLY A 255 -13.70 -11.16 0.22
CA GLY A 255 -14.91 -11.39 1.03
C GLY A 255 -14.80 -10.78 2.46
N TYR A 256 -15.76 -11.06 3.36
CA TYR A 256 -15.78 -10.49 4.71
C TYR A 256 -15.01 -11.33 5.77
N PRO A 257 -14.33 -10.69 6.74
CA PRO A 257 -14.13 -9.24 6.85
C PRO A 257 -13.17 -8.69 5.80
N ARG A 258 -13.52 -7.57 5.18
CA ARG A 258 -12.76 -6.92 4.12
C ARG A 258 -12.12 -5.63 4.63
N GLY A 259 -10.92 -5.32 4.18
CA GLY A 259 -10.40 -3.97 4.31
C GLY A 259 -11.06 -3.07 3.27
N GLN A 260 -11.43 -1.87 3.66
CA GLN A 260 -11.91 -0.83 2.75
C GLN A 260 -11.07 0.43 2.96
N SER A 261 -10.54 0.99 1.89
CA SER A 261 -9.85 2.28 1.90
C SER A 261 -10.73 3.36 1.29
N GLN A 262 -10.52 4.59 1.74
CA GLN A 262 -11.15 5.79 1.25
C GLN A 262 -10.03 6.82 1.01
N GLU A 263 -9.92 7.31 -0.21
CA GLU A 263 -8.84 8.17 -0.64
C GLU A 263 -9.32 9.12 -1.76
N TRP A 264 -8.57 10.18 -2.05
CA TRP A 264 -8.82 10.90 -3.30
C TRP A 264 -8.27 10.11 -4.47
N ALA A 265 -9.00 10.13 -5.60
CA ALA A 265 -8.50 9.56 -6.84
C ALA A 265 -7.24 10.28 -7.32
N TRP A 266 -7.16 11.59 -7.07
CA TRP A 266 -6.06 12.47 -7.47
C TRP A 266 -5.74 13.49 -6.38
N ASP A 267 -4.49 13.94 -6.34
CA ASP A 267 -4.04 14.85 -5.28
C ASP A 267 -4.73 16.23 -5.34
N TYR A 268 -5.04 16.73 -6.54
CA TYR A 268 -5.71 18.02 -6.70
C TYR A 268 -7.16 18.02 -6.18
N GLU A 269 -7.76 16.84 -5.97
CA GLU A 269 -9.09 16.69 -5.37
C GLU A 269 -9.05 16.79 -3.84
N ALA A 270 -7.84 16.78 -3.27
CA ALA A 270 -7.64 16.86 -1.84
C ALA A 270 -8.29 18.12 -1.27
N SER A 271 -8.95 17.94 -0.13
CA SER A 271 -9.57 19.01 0.63
C SER A 271 -9.30 18.83 2.10
N THR A 272 -9.41 19.90 2.87
CA THR A 272 -9.22 19.85 4.32
C THR A 272 -10.25 18.91 4.95
N LEU A 273 -9.77 17.93 5.70
CA LEU A 273 -10.61 16.99 6.42
C LEU A 273 -11.32 17.69 7.58
N ALA A 274 -12.61 17.41 7.74
CA ALA A 274 -13.45 17.93 8.82
C ALA A 274 -14.05 16.78 9.65
N ARG A 275 -13.22 15.78 9.99
CA ARG A 275 -13.66 14.53 10.63
C ARG A 275 -12.97 14.30 11.99
N PRO A 276 -13.56 13.48 12.89
CA PRO A 276 -12.99 13.23 14.21
C PRO A 276 -11.55 12.74 14.14
N GLY A 277 -10.65 13.42 14.86
CA GLY A 277 -9.22 13.09 14.93
C GLY A 277 -8.36 13.69 13.81
N VAL A 278 -8.96 14.17 12.71
CA VAL A 278 -8.25 14.71 11.54
C VAL A 278 -8.77 16.07 11.09
N TYR A 279 -9.46 16.79 11.97
CA TYR A 279 -10.00 18.12 11.67
C TYR A 279 -8.86 19.10 11.31
N GLY A 280 -8.96 19.73 10.16
CA GLY A 280 -7.98 20.71 9.67
C GLY A 280 -6.79 20.10 8.92
N ILE A 281 -6.70 18.77 8.81
CA ILE A 281 -5.63 18.12 8.04
C ILE A 281 -5.90 18.29 6.55
N TYR A 282 -4.91 18.83 5.83
CA TYR A 282 -4.84 18.79 4.37
C TYR A 282 -3.61 17.96 4.02
N ASP A 283 -3.85 16.78 3.45
CA ASP A 283 -2.80 15.85 3.03
C ASP A 283 -3.36 15.02 1.88
N PRO A 284 -2.96 15.25 0.62
CA PRO A 284 -3.48 14.51 -0.53
C PRO A 284 -3.28 12.99 -0.48
N HIS A 285 -2.37 12.50 0.37
CA HIS A 285 -2.09 11.07 0.52
C HIS A 285 -2.66 10.47 1.81
N VAL A 286 -3.56 11.19 2.48
CA VAL A 286 -4.28 10.60 3.60
C VAL A 286 -5.22 9.51 3.08
N VAL A 287 -5.15 8.37 3.73
CA VAL A 287 -6.04 7.24 3.52
C VAL A 287 -6.81 7.04 4.80
N GLU A 288 -8.13 7.02 4.68
CA GLU A 288 -8.97 6.42 5.70
C GLU A 288 -9.12 4.92 5.40
N MET A 289 -9.04 4.10 6.44
CA MET A 289 -9.23 2.67 6.31
C MET A 289 -10.02 2.09 7.47
N ASP A 290 -10.92 1.16 7.16
CA ASP A 290 -11.60 0.33 8.15
C ASP A 290 -11.73 -1.13 7.69
N ILE A 291 -12.37 -1.96 8.54
CA ILE A 291 -12.54 -3.39 8.31
C ILE A 291 -14.03 -3.72 8.36
N ASP A 292 -14.67 -3.78 7.21
CA ASP A 292 -16.06 -4.19 7.10
C ASP A 292 -16.23 -5.68 7.44
N TYR A 293 -17.04 -5.99 8.47
CA TYR A 293 -17.36 -7.38 8.82
C TYR A 293 -18.58 -7.94 8.10
N PHE A 294 -19.45 -7.09 7.54
CA PHE A 294 -20.62 -7.47 6.75
C PHE A 294 -20.98 -6.41 5.71
N ALA A 295 -21.67 -6.84 4.65
CA ALA A 295 -22.11 -5.97 3.55
C ALA A 295 -23.13 -4.91 3.97
N ILE A 296 -24.08 -5.32 4.83
CA ILE A 296 -25.19 -4.47 5.22
C ILE A 296 -24.82 -3.77 6.51
N GLY A 297 -24.81 -2.43 6.47
CA GLY A 297 -24.58 -1.58 7.63
C GLY A 297 -23.11 -1.41 8.03
N HIS A 298 -22.17 -1.94 7.24
CA HIS A 298 -20.73 -1.68 7.34
C HIS A 298 -20.18 -1.67 8.78
N PRO A 299 -20.43 -2.74 9.57
CA PRO A 299 -19.95 -2.72 10.93
C PRO A 299 -18.45 -3.04 10.92
N SER A 300 -17.65 -2.12 11.44
CA SER A 300 -16.19 -2.15 11.40
C SER A 300 -15.44 -2.32 12.72
N ASN A 301 -16.14 -2.52 13.84
CA ASN A 301 -15.48 -2.70 15.15
C ASN A 301 -14.95 -4.13 15.39
N PRO A 302 -13.62 -4.36 15.43
CA PRO A 302 -13.07 -5.68 15.74
C PRO A 302 -13.41 -6.18 17.15
N GLU A 303 -13.87 -5.31 18.06
CA GLU A 303 -14.32 -5.67 19.41
C GLU A 303 -15.77 -6.17 19.49
N CYS A 304 -16.52 -6.12 18.40
CA CYS A 304 -17.92 -6.54 18.37
C CYS A 304 -18.10 -8.06 18.14
N SER A 305 -19.36 -8.51 18.19
CA SER A 305 -19.74 -9.88 17.81
C SER A 305 -20.54 -9.87 16.51
N TYR A 306 -20.16 -10.76 15.60
CA TYR A 306 -20.65 -10.86 14.24
C TYR A 306 -21.13 -12.28 13.99
N GLY A 307 -22.45 -12.49 13.92
CA GLY A 307 -23.02 -13.84 13.85
C GLY A 307 -22.66 -14.72 15.05
N GLY A 308 -22.45 -14.11 16.23
CA GLY A 308 -22.01 -14.79 17.45
C GLY A 308 -20.49 -14.97 17.58
N VAL A 309 -19.71 -14.59 16.56
CA VAL A 309 -18.25 -14.69 16.57
C VAL A 309 -17.64 -13.33 16.90
N TYR A 310 -16.77 -13.28 17.90
CA TYR A 310 -16.02 -12.06 18.23
C TYR A 310 -15.17 -11.58 17.04
N GLY A 311 -15.17 -10.27 16.74
CA GLY A 311 -14.64 -9.70 15.51
C GLY A 311 -13.17 -9.98 15.26
N ARG A 312 -12.30 -9.87 16.27
CA ARG A 312 -10.89 -10.26 16.12
C ARG A 312 -10.72 -11.73 15.72
N THR A 313 -11.54 -12.62 16.28
CA THR A 313 -11.55 -14.05 15.95
C THR A 313 -12.09 -14.28 14.53
N PHE A 314 -13.16 -13.56 14.15
CA PHE A 314 -13.72 -13.65 12.81
C PHE A 314 -12.70 -13.19 11.75
N TYR A 315 -12.03 -12.06 11.99
CA TYR A 315 -10.93 -11.58 11.16
C TYR A 315 -9.79 -12.59 11.08
N GLU A 316 -9.31 -13.08 12.23
CA GLU A 316 -8.19 -14.00 12.27
C GLU A 316 -8.50 -15.28 11.51
N ASN A 317 -9.64 -15.94 11.78
CA ASN A 317 -10.03 -17.16 11.07
C ASN A 317 -10.02 -17.01 9.55
N TYR A 318 -10.40 -15.83 9.07
CA TYR A 318 -10.54 -15.56 7.67
C TYR A 318 -9.23 -15.15 6.97
N TRP A 319 -8.42 -14.32 7.64
CA TRP A 319 -7.13 -13.85 7.10
C TRP A 319 -5.95 -14.76 7.45
N TYR A 320 -6.12 -15.74 8.34
CA TYR A 320 -5.04 -16.61 8.83
C TYR A 320 -4.24 -17.31 7.71
N SER A 321 -4.89 -17.72 6.63
CA SER A 321 -4.23 -18.41 5.51
C SER A 321 -3.87 -17.50 4.34
N ARG A 322 -4.15 -16.19 4.43
CA ARG A 322 -3.96 -15.22 3.36
C ARG A 322 -2.69 -14.38 3.59
N GLY A 323 -2.15 -13.85 2.49
CA GLY A 323 -0.86 -13.17 2.46
C GLY A 323 0.25 -14.08 2.99
N LEU A 324 0.95 -13.62 4.02
CA LEU A 324 2.03 -14.39 4.66
C LEU A 324 1.54 -15.40 5.70
N GLY A 325 0.23 -15.51 5.88
CA GLY A 325 -0.43 -16.42 6.80
C GLY A 325 -0.10 -16.17 8.28
N GLY A 326 -0.63 -17.00 9.18
CA GLY A 326 -0.38 -16.96 10.63
C GLY A 326 -1.25 -15.97 11.42
N PRO A 327 -1.08 -15.91 12.75
CA PRO A 327 -1.95 -15.15 13.66
C PRO A 327 -1.76 -13.64 13.53
N ALA A 328 -2.79 -12.82 13.80
CA ALA A 328 -2.75 -11.36 13.62
C ALA A 328 -1.97 -10.56 14.69
N GLU A 329 -1.37 -11.26 15.66
CA GLU A 329 -0.57 -10.69 16.77
C GLU A 329 -1.29 -9.63 17.61
N TYR A 330 -2.49 -9.95 18.10
CA TYR A 330 -3.28 -9.05 18.94
C TYR A 330 -2.70 -8.76 20.33
N ASN A 331 -1.60 -9.41 20.70
CA ASN A 331 -0.87 -9.25 21.96
C ASN A 331 0.27 -8.21 21.89
N TYR A 332 0.33 -7.43 20.82
CA TYR A 332 1.29 -6.34 20.65
C TYR A 332 1.30 -5.38 21.84
N GLN A 333 2.51 -4.97 22.23
CA GLN A 333 2.78 -3.90 23.18
C GLN A 333 3.98 -3.11 22.67
N PRO A 334 3.93 -1.76 22.66
CA PRO A 334 5.08 -0.95 22.30
C PRO A 334 6.24 -1.10 23.30
N PRO A 335 7.48 -0.86 22.87
CA PRO A 335 8.64 -0.84 23.76
C PRO A 335 8.45 0.14 24.92
N GLY A 336 8.87 -0.25 26.13
CA GLY A 336 8.73 0.58 27.33
C GLY A 336 7.33 0.53 27.97
N GLY A 337 6.34 -0.11 27.34
CA GLY A 337 5.10 -0.47 28.01
C GLY A 337 5.40 -1.56 29.04
N GLY A 338 5.27 -1.25 30.33
CA GLY A 338 5.27 -2.28 31.36
C GLY A 338 4.27 -3.39 31.00
N LYS A 339 4.49 -4.62 31.44
CA LYS A 339 3.54 -5.73 31.24
C LYS A 339 2.18 -5.35 31.84
N GLN A 340 1.29 -4.72 31.08
CA GLN A 340 -0.11 -4.59 31.46
C GLN A 340 -0.82 -5.91 31.18
N GLU A 341 -1.76 -6.23 32.06
CA GLU A 341 -2.58 -7.45 32.04
C GLU A 341 -2.98 -7.83 30.62
N SER A 342 -2.84 -9.12 30.31
CA SER A 342 -3.32 -9.65 29.04
C SER A 342 -4.75 -9.16 28.81
N LEU A 343 -5.03 -8.67 27.59
CA LEU A 343 -6.40 -8.51 27.10
C LEU A 343 -7.06 -9.89 27.20
N ARG A 344 -7.57 -10.23 28.38
CA ARG A 344 -8.27 -11.48 28.62
C ARG A 344 -9.47 -11.43 27.71
N ARG A 345 -9.60 -12.43 26.84
CA ARG A 345 -10.87 -12.69 26.15
C ARG A 345 -11.98 -12.54 27.19
N PRO A 346 -13.02 -11.74 26.95
CA PRO A 346 -14.21 -11.79 27.78
C PRO A 346 -14.58 -13.28 27.88
N SER A 347 -14.55 -13.83 29.09
CA SER A 347 -14.87 -15.23 29.30
C SER A 347 -16.22 -15.48 28.63
N GLU A 348 -16.26 -16.38 27.65
CA GLU A 348 -17.50 -16.94 27.14
C GLU A 348 -18.25 -17.50 28.34
N THR A 349 -19.16 -16.71 28.90
CA THR A 349 -20.14 -17.21 29.84
C THR A 349 -21.00 -18.17 29.02
N LYS A 350 -20.68 -19.47 29.12
CA LYS A 350 -21.54 -20.56 28.68
C LYS A 350 -22.94 -20.29 29.25
N ARG A 351 -23.83 -19.72 28.44
CA ARG A 351 -25.27 -19.77 28.69
C ARG A 351 -25.73 -21.20 28.41
N THR A 352 -25.52 -22.08 29.38
CA THR A 352 -26.35 -23.28 29.51
C THR A 352 -27.68 -22.85 30.13
N GLY A 353 -28.53 -22.22 29.32
CA GLY A 353 -29.90 -21.89 29.66
C GLY A 353 -30.82 -22.79 28.85
N ALA A 354 -31.33 -23.85 29.50
CA ALA A 354 -32.34 -24.74 28.95
C ALA A 354 -33.57 -23.94 28.47
N PHE A 355 -34.04 -24.24 27.26
CA PHE A 355 -35.39 -23.90 26.82
C PHE A 355 -36.38 -24.88 27.46
N PRO A 356 -37.38 -24.43 28.24
CA PRO A 356 -38.54 -25.25 28.47
C PRO A 356 -39.50 -25.12 27.27
N ASN A 357 -39.96 -26.28 26.82
CA ASN A 357 -41.11 -26.45 25.94
C ASN A 357 -42.28 -25.54 26.36
N ALA A 358 -42.90 -24.90 25.37
CA ALA A 358 -44.30 -24.48 25.48
C ALA A 358 -45.00 -24.85 24.17
N ALA A 359 -45.67 -26.01 24.21
CA ALA A 359 -46.81 -26.29 23.37
C ALA A 359 -48.02 -25.51 23.91
N ARG A 360 -48.67 -24.74 23.03
CA ARG A 360 -50.12 -24.69 22.84
C ARG A 360 -50.45 -23.94 21.56
#